data_AF-A0A174X5Q8-F1
#
_entry.id   AF-A0A174X5Q8-F1
#
_cell.length_a   1.000
_cell.length_b   1.000
_cell.length_c   1.000
_cell.angle_alpha   90.00
_cell.angle_beta   90.00
_cell.angle_gamma   90.00
#
_symmetry.space_group_name_H-M   'P 1'
#
loop_
_entity.id
_entity.type
_entity.pdbx_description
1 polymer ?
#
loop_
_entity_poly.entity_id
_entity_poly.type
_entity_poly.pdbx_seq_one_letter_code
_entity_poly.pdbx_strand_id
1 'polypeptide(L)'
;MLTLHSILQHICQFFRGLAVKATKRMYRSSAVFMAGAAVITVVAFTSTGFGSGGKSALTAFAETPGQETAAEEEDAEEEEPVTEAKVQVQLTEIKKQGQLLAGNLLEKEVQQKQEIQQDSKEELERINEQIVMDAKIKALEAEENARQKALEEERRIEEEKKAASRKAISDDDYQVLLRIVQAEAGVCDEKGKILVANVVLNRVKSQEFPDSVRSVVYEPSQFSPVSDGSINSVKVTEETKECVNRALEGEDYSDGALYFMNRRGSRSRAVSWFDSHLTYLFRHQNHEFFK
;
A
#
# COMPACT_ATOMS: atom_id res chain seq x y z
N MET A 1 39.26 -11.68 -4.09
CA MET A 1 39.14 -11.54 -2.62
C MET A 1 39.26 -10.07 -2.28
N LEU A 2 38.23 -9.45 -1.69
CA LEU A 2 38.33 -8.10 -1.15
C LEU A 2 39.11 -8.18 0.18
N THR A 3 40.34 -7.66 0.21
CA THR A 3 41.12 -7.63 1.44
C THR A 3 40.47 -6.65 2.43
N LEU A 4 40.48 -7.00 3.72
CA LEU A 4 39.93 -6.17 4.81
C LEU A 4 40.38 -4.71 4.74
N HIS A 5 41.60 -4.46 4.25
CA HIS A 5 42.15 -3.13 4.03
C HIS A 5 41.32 -2.27 3.05
N SER A 6 40.84 -2.85 1.93
CA SER A 6 40.02 -2.13 0.94
C SER A 6 38.66 -1.73 1.53
N ILE A 7 38.04 -2.62 2.31
CA ILE A 7 36.76 -2.35 2.99
C ILE A 7 36.96 -1.23 4.03
N LEU A 8 38.02 -1.31 4.84
CA LEU A 8 38.35 -0.28 5.82
C LEU A 8 38.64 1.07 5.14
N GLN A 9 39.32 1.06 3.99
CA GLN A 9 39.66 2.28 3.24
C GLN A 9 38.41 2.95 2.65
N HIS A 10 37.43 2.18 2.13
CA HIS A 10 36.13 2.71 1.71
C HIS A 10 35.33 3.27 2.89
N ILE A 11 35.32 2.60 4.05
CA ILE A 11 34.68 3.09 5.27
C ILE A 11 35.32 4.40 5.75
N CYS A 12 36.66 4.48 5.78
CA CYS A 12 37.37 5.72 6.15
C CYS A 12 37.14 6.86 5.14
N GLN A 13 36.99 6.57 3.85
CA GLN A 13 36.62 7.58 2.84
C GLN A 13 35.18 8.07 3.03
N PHE A 14 34.24 7.17 3.31
CA PHE A 14 32.84 7.50 3.61
C PHE A 14 32.72 8.43 4.83
N PHE A 15 33.40 8.10 5.93
CA PHE A 15 33.43 8.97 7.12
C PHE A 15 34.19 10.29 6.90
N ARG A 16 35.25 10.32 6.06
CA ARG A 16 35.87 11.59 5.64
C ARG A 16 34.94 12.45 4.78
N GLY A 17 34.06 11.84 3.99
CA GLY A 17 33.00 12.54 3.26
C GLY A 17 31.95 13.18 4.18
N LEU A 18 31.57 12.49 5.26
CA LEU A 18 30.66 13.02 6.29
C LEU A 18 31.27 14.15 7.14
N ALA A 19 32.60 14.26 7.23
CA ALA A 19 33.28 15.22 8.09
C ALA A 19 33.20 16.68 7.61
N VAL A 20 32.67 16.95 6.41
CA VAL A 20 32.57 18.30 5.82
C VAL A 20 31.12 18.80 5.90
N LYS A 21 30.92 19.93 6.60
CA LYS A 21 29.64 20.64 6.87
C LYS A 21 28.74 20.11 8.02
N ALA A 22 29.33 19.75 9.15
CA ALA A 22 28.62 19.81 10.44
C ALA A 22 28.31 21.26 10.85
N THR A 23 27.21 21.84 10.35
CA THR A 23 26.70 23.13 10.84
C THR A 23 26.02 22.95 12.21
N LYS A 24 26.07 23.98 13.06
CA LYS A 24 25.64 23.94 14.49
C LYS A 24 24.22 23.41 14.75
N ARG A 25 23.35 23.32 13.74
CA ARG A 25 22.01 22.73 13.83
C ARG A 25 22.02 21.19 13.98
N MET A 26 23.02 20.48 13.46
CA MET A 26 23.06 19.01 13.46
C MET A 26 23.36 18.38 14.83
N TYR A 27 23.99 19.10 15.77
CA TYR A 27 24.37 18.55 17.07
C TYR A 27 23.19 18.07 17.91
N ARG A 28 22.01 18.70 17.76
CA ARG A 28 20.78 18.28 18.46
C ARG A 28 20.19 16.97 17.92
N SER A 29 20.26 16.74 16.61
CA SER A 29 19.83 15.47 16.00
C SER A 29 20.85 14.34 16.23
N SER A 30 22.14 14.66 16.24
CA SER A 30 23.21 13.66 16.46
C SER A 30 23.10 12.97 17.83
N ALA A 31 22.70 13.70 18.87
CA ALA A 31 22.44 13.12 20.19
C ALA A 31 21.31 12.07 20.17
N VAL A 32 20.24 12.31 19.40
CA VAL A 32 19.12 11.37 19.25
C VAL A 32 19.55 10.11 18.49
N PHE A 33 20.36 10.25 17.43
CA PHE A 33 20.92 9.10 16.72
C PHE A 33 21.87 8.26 17.59
N MET A 34 22.74 8.90 18.38
CA MET A 34 23.66 8.18 19.28
C MET A 34 22.92 7.45 20.41
N ALA A 35 21.87 8.06 20.97
CA ALA A 35 21.02 7.41 21.97
C ALA A 35 20.22 6.23 21.37
N GLY A 36 19.64 6.41 20.17
CA GLY A 36 18.92 5.35 19.47
C GLY A 36 19.81 4.15 19.10
N ALA A 37 21.03 4.41 18.61
CA ALA A 37 22.01 3.35 18.31
C ALA A 37 22.39 2.56 19.58
N ALA A 38 22.61 3.23 20.71
CA ALA A 38 22.93 2.57 21.98
C ALA A 38 21.80 1.65 22.45
N VAL A 39 20.53 2.10 22.39
CA VAL A 39 19.36 1.28 22.74
C VAL A 39 19.25 0.05 21.83
N ILE A 40 19.43 0.22 20.51
CA ILE A 40 19.40 -0.90 19.55
C ILE A 40 20.51 -1.92 19.86
N THR A 41 21.73 -1.48 20.21
CA THR A 41 22.81 -2.41 20.59
C THR A 41 22.54 -3.17 21.89
N VAL A 42 21.88 -2.54 22.87
CA VAL A 42 21.51 -3.21 24.13
C VAL A 42 20.43 -4.27 23.89
N VAL A 43 19.42 -3.97 23.07
CA VAL A 43 18.35 -4.93 22.70
C VAL A 43 18.90 -6.08 21.85
N ALA A 44 19.88 -5.82 20.98
CA ALA A 44 20.55 -6.88 20.21
C ALA A 44 21.35 -7.84 21.12
N PHE A 45 21.98 -7.34 22.19
CA PHE A 45 22.79 -8.17 23.09
C PHE A 45 21.96 -8.99 24.08
N THR A 46 20.75 -8.53 24.44
CA THR A 46 19.80 -9.31 25.27
C THR A 46 19.00 -10.34 24.47
N SER A 47 18.82 -10.15 23.16
CA SER A 47 18.07 -11.08 22.31
C SER A 47 18.88 -12.29 21.80
N THR A 48 20.22 -12.26 21.88
CA THR A 48 21.07 -13.45 21.67
C THR A 48 21.20 -14.36 22.90
N GLY A 49 20.40 -14.12 23.95
CA GLY A 49 20.51 -14.77 25.26
C GLY A 49 19.56 -15.95 25.53
N PHE A 50 18.89 -16.53 24.53
CA PHE A 50 18.01 -17.68 24.76
C PHE A 50 17.91 -18.64 23.56
N GLY A 51 18.40 -19.87 23.74
CA GLY A 51 18.02 -21.02 22.91
C GLY A 51 18.88 -21.34 21.67
N SER A 52 19.91 -22.16 21.83
CA SER A 52 19.87 -23.57 21.38
C SER A 52 21.22 -24.27 21.57
N GLY A 53 21.18 -25.51 22.07
CA GLY A 53 22.37 -26.29 22.39
C GLY A 53 22.00 -27.64 23.02
N GLY A 54 20.92 -28.25 22.53
CA GLY A 54 20.37 -29.46 23.13
C GLY A 54 21.24 -30.70 22.91
N LYS A 55 21.42 -31.49 23.96
CA LYS A 55 21.72 -32.93 23.91
C LYS A 55 21.33 -33.60 25.23
N SER A 56 20.45 -34.59 25.13
CA SER A 56 20.28 -35.74 26.03
C SER A 56 19.94 -35.52 27.51
N ALA A 57 18.69 -35.84 27.89
CA ALA A 57 18.35 -36.61 29.10
C ALA A 57 16.88 -37.07 29.07
N LEU A 58 16.60 -38.16 28.32
CA LEU A 58 15.37 -38.95 28.49
C LEU A 58 15.70 -40.19 29.31
N THR A 59 15.14 -40.29 30.51
CA THR A 59 15.08 -41.49 31.36
C THR A 59 13.91 -41.25 32.33
N ALA A 60 12.72 -41.83 32.19
CA ALA A 60 12.31 -43.25 32.09
C ALA A 60 12.07 -43.90 33.47
N PHE A 61 11.02 -44.72 33.52
CA PHE A 61 10.35 -45.27 34.70
C PHE A 61 11.00 -46.57 35.24
N ALA A 62 10.42 -47.10 36.33
CA ALA A 62 10.75 -48.34 37.07
C ALA A 62 11.91 -48.19 38.10
N GLU A 63 11.92 -48.87 39.25
CA GLU A 63 11.14 -50.06 39.67
C GLU A 63 11.01 -50.12 41.22
N THR A 64 9.94 -50.72 41.76
CA THR A 64 9.80 -51.15 43.17
C THR A 64 10.42 -52.55 43.34
N PRO A 65 10.99 -52.97 44.50
CA PRO A 65 10.14 -53.35 45.66
C PRO A 65 10.79 -53.26 47.08
N GLY A 66 9.95 -53.32 48.13
CA GLY A 66 10.16 -53.91 49.49
C GLY A 66 11.45 -53.63 50.33
N GLN A 67 11.55 -54.01 51.61
CA GLN A 67 10.58 -54.38 52.67
C GLN A 67 11.38 -54.59 53.98
N GLU A 68 10.89 -54.12 55.14
CA GLU A 68 11.38 -54.46 56.52
C GLU A 68 12.86 -54.08 56.85
N THR A 69 13.39 -53.98 58.08
CA THR A 69 12.97 -53.97 59.52
C THR A 69 14.00 -53.06 60.27
N ALA A 70 14.02 -52.77 61.59
CA ALA A 70 13.32 -53.20 62.81
C ALA A 70 13.13 -51.96 63.75
N ALA A 71 12.21 -51.90 64.73
CA ALA A 71 12.10 -52.54 66.07
C ALA A 71 12.99 -51.93 67.18
N GLU A 72 12.33 -51.40 68.23
CA GLU A 72 12.66 -51.57 69.66
C GLU A 72 11.55 -50.95 70.53
N GLU A 73 10.73 -51.77 71.18
CA GLU A 73 9.96 -51.48 72.40
C GLU A 73 10.05 -52.72 73.30
N GLU A 74 10.25 -52.54 74.61
CA GLU A 74 10.20 -53.61 75.64
C GLU A 74 8.81 -53.63 76.31
N ASP A 75 8.32 -54.85 76.59
CA ASP A 75 7.57 -55.36 77.77
C ASP A 75 6.98 -54.32 78.78
N ALA A 76 5.82 -54.48 79.45
CA ALA A 76 4.87 -55.58 79.70
C ALA A 76 3.55 -54.94 80.28
N GLU A 77 2.43 -55.58 80.65
CA GLU A 77 1.91 -56.97 80.74
C GLU A 77 0.35 -56.94 80.83
N GLU A 78 -0.33 -58.10 80.82
CA GLU A 78 -1.56 -58.55 81.54
C GLU A 78 -2.71 -57.56 81.97
N GLU A 79 -4.03 -57.86 81.98
CA GLU A 79 -4.90 -59.03 81.64
C GLU A 79 -6.29 -58.54 81.11
N GLU A 80 -7.16 -59.47 80.66
CA GLU A 80 -8.52 -59.24 80.11
C GLU A 80 -9.65 -59.04 81.19
N PRO A 81 -10.97 -59.14 80.90
CA PRO A 81 -11.76 -58.95 79.65
C PRO A 81 -12.96 -57.96 79.84
N VAL A 82 -13.80 -57.79 78.78
CA VAL A 82 -15.30 -57.80 78.81
C VAL A 82 -15.96 -56.96 77.66
N THR A 83 -16.87 -57.59 76.90
CA THR A 83 -17.87 -57.01 75.95
C THR A 83 -17.44 -56.46 74.57
N GLU A 84 -16.72 -57.25 73.79
CA GLU A 84 -16.29 -56.90 72.41
C GLU A 84 -17.44 -56.75 71.37
N ALA A 85 -18.51 -57.53 71.50
CA ALA A 85 -19.51 -57.73 70.43
C ALA A 85 -20.39 -56.51 70.08
N LYS A 86 -20.49 -55.49 70.95
CA LYS A 86 -21.34 -54.30 70.70
C LYS A 86 -20.54 -53.10 70.16
N VAL A 87 -19.23 -53.08 70.40
CA VAL A 87 -18.32 -52.02 69.94
C VAL A 87 -18.00 -52.19 68.45
N GLN A 88 -17.75 -53.42 67.98
CA GLN A 88 -17.45 -53.67 66.57
C GLN A 88 -18.58 -53.23 65.62
N VAL A 89 -19.85 -53.50 65.96
CA VAL A 89 -21.01 -53.13 65.13
C VAL A 89 -21.13 -51.60 64.99
N GLN A 90 -21.06 -50.86 66.10
CA GLN A 90 -21.10 -49.39 66.07
C GLN A 90 -19.90 -48.81 65.31
N LEU A 91 -18.71 -49.37 65.47
CA LEU A 91 -17.52 -48.93 64.73
C LEU A 91 -17.70 -49.16 63.22
N THR A 92 -18.27 -50.29 62.79
CA THR A 92 -18.57 -50.53 61.35
C THR A 92 -19.63 -49.60 60.78
N GLU A 93 -20.66 -49.25 61.57
CA GLU A 93 -21.72 -48.32 61.16
C GLU A 93 -21.15 -46.90 60.98
N ILE A 94 -20.33 -46.44 61.94
CA ILE A 94 -19.61 -45.15 61.87
C ILE A 94 -18.64 -45.14 60.69
N LYS A 95 -17.93 -46.25 60.43
CA LYS A 95 -16.99 -46.36 59.29
C LYS A 95 -17.72 -46.32 57.95
N LYS A 96 -18.90 -46.96 57.84
CA LYS A 96 -19.82 -46.82 56.69
C LYS A 96 -20.33 -45.40 56.52
N GLN A 97 -20.80 -44.74 57.58
CA GLN A 97 -21.24 -43.36 57.53
C GLN A 97 -20.11 -42.41 57.12
N GLY A 98 -18.88 -42.63 57.63
CA GLY A 98 -17.70 -41.88 57.22
C GLY A 98 -17.35 -42.07 55.75
N GLN A 99 -17.40 -43.30 55.22
CA GLN A 99 -17.20 -43.57 53.79
C GLN A 99 -18.30 -42.98 52.92
N LEU A 100 -19.57 -43.03 53.34
CA LEU A 100 -20.69 -42.41 52.63
C LEU A 100 -20.57 -40.88 52.61
N LEU A 101 -20.19 -40.27 53.74
CA LEU A 101 -19.96 -38.82 53.83
C LEU A 101 -18.78 -38.39 52.94
N ALA A 102 -17.68 -39.14 52.94
CA ALA A 102 -16.53 -38.90 52.07
C ALA A 102 -16.87 -39.06 50.58
N GLY A 103 -17.66 -40.08 50.22
CA GLY A 103 -18.16 -40.27 48.86
C GLY A 103 -19.04 -39.10 48.39
N ASN A 104 -20.01 -38.70 49.19
CA ASN A 104 -20.91 -37.57 48.89
C ASN A 104 -20.14 -36.23 48.76
N LEU A 105 -19.08 -36.03 49.55
CA LEU A 105 -18.22 -34.84 49.43
C LEU A 105 -17.37 -34.88 48.16
N LEU A 106 -16.79 -36.04 47.82
CA LEU A 106 -16.02 -36.24 46.60
C LEU A 106 -16.88 -36.05 45.34
N GLU A 107 -18.10 -36.60 45.29
CA GLU A 107 -19.05 -36.36 44.20
C GLU A 107 -19.32 -34.86 44.04
N LYS A 108 -19.60 -34.16 45.14
CA LYS A 108 -19.89 -32.72 45.12
C LYS A 108 -18.69 -31.88 44.65
N GLU A 109 -17.47 -32.25 45.04
CA GLU A 109 -16.25 -31.58 44.59
C GLU A 109 -15.95 -31.86 43.11
N VAL A 110 -16.18 -33.09 42.63
CA VAL A 110 -16.06 -33.47 41.21
C VAL A 110 -17.09 -32.71 40.37
N GLN A 111 -18.33 -32.58 40.86
CA GLN A 111 -19.41 -31.90 40.16
C GLN A 111 -19.15 -30.39 40.06
N GLN A 112 -18.69 -29.74 41.14
CA GLN A 112 -18.22 -28.35 41.08
C GLN A 112 -17.05 -28.16 40.11
N LYS A 113 -16.08 -29.09 40.06
CA LYS A 113 -14.97 -29.00 39.09
C LYS A 113 -15.44 -29.16 37.65
N GLN A 114 -16.47 -29.97 37.40
CA GLN A 114 -17.09 -30.11 36.08
C GLN A 114 -17.86 -28.85 35.66
N GLU A 115 -18.64 -28.26 36.57
CA GLU A 115 -19.33 -26.97 36.35
C GLU A 115 -18.32 -25.87 36.02
N ILE A 116 -17.28 -25.68 36.85
CA ILE A 116 -16.22 -24.69 36.60
C ILE A 116 -15.49 -24.94 35.28
N GLN A 117 -15.23 -26.21 34.91
CA GLN A 117 -14.64 -26.55 33.61
C GLN A 117 -15.56 -26.26 32.43
N GLN A 118 -16.88 -26.32 32.61
CA GLN A 118 -17.85 -26.04 31.56
C GLN A 118 -18.04 -24.53 31.37
N ASP A 119 -18.19 -23.77 32.47
CA ASP A 119 -18.19 -22.30 32.45
C ASP A 119 -16.91 -21.75 31.80
N SER A 120 -15.74 -22.31 32.16
CA SER A 120 -14.44 -21.92 31.58
C SER A 120 -14.36 -22.21 30.07
N LYS A 121 -15.02 -23.27 29.57
CA LYS A 121 -15.07 -23.57 28.13
C LYS A 121 -15.98 -22.61 27.39
N GLU A 122 -17.16 -22.31 27.94
CA GLU A 122 -18.07 -21.32 27.33
C GLU A 122 -17.45 -19.93 27.28
N GLU A 123 -16.69 -19.52 28.31
CA GLU A 123 -15.97 -18.25 28.31
C GLU A 123 -14.86 -18.24 27.25
N LEU A 124 -14.11 -19.33 27.10
CA LEU A 124 -13.12 -19.50 26.03
C LEU A 124 -13.75 -19.47 24.63
N GLU A 125 -14.92 -20.08 24.44
CA GLU A 125 -15.66 -20.04 23.16
C GLU A 125 -16.09 -18.61 22.82
N ARG A 126 -16.69 -17.88 23.77
CA ARG A 126 -17.06 -16.45 23.58
C ARG A 126 -15.85 -15.56 23.26
N ILE A 127 -14.73 -15.77 23.95
CA ILE A 127 -13.48 -15.04 23.69
C ILE A 127 -12.93 -15.38 22.29
N ASN A 128 -12.97 -16.65 21.89
CA ASN A 128 -12.53 -17.08 20.56
C ASN A 128 -13.40 -16.50 19.45
N GLU A 129 -14.73 -16.47 19.63
CA GLU A 129 -15.66 -15.78 18.71
C GLU A 129 -15.33 -14.29 18.58
N GLN A 130 -15.09 -13.59 19.68
CA GLN A 130 -14.70 -12.18 19.65
C GLN A 130 -13.36 -11.97 18.93
N ILE A 131 -12.36 -12.83 19.17
CA ILE A 131 -11.06 -12.76 18.47
C ILE A 131 -11.23 -12.96 16.96
N VAL A 132 -12.10 -13.89 16.53
CA VAL A 132 -12.40 -14.12 15.12
C VAL A 132 -13.12 -12.92 14.50
N MET A 133 -14.06 -12.31 15.20
CA MET A 133 -14.75 -11.09 14.73
C MET A 133 -13.80 -9.89 14.63
N ASP A 134 -12.99 -9.64 15.66
CA ASP A 134 -11.98 -8.58 15.67
C ASP A 134 -10.93 -8.75 14.57
N ALA A 135 -10.48 -9.98 14.33
CA ALA A 135 -9.55 -10.31 13.24
C ALA A 135 -10.19 -10.04 11.87
N LYS A 136 -11.48 -10.37 11.70
CA LYS A 136 -12.22 -10.12 10.47
C LYS A 136 -12.44 -8.61 10.22
N ILE A 137 -12.76 -7.84 11.27
CA ILE A 137 -12.87 -6.37 11.18
C ILE A 137 -11.53 -5.76 10.75
N LYS A 138 -10.43 -6.11 11.43
CA LYS A 138 -9.09 -5.61 11.09
C LYS A 138 -8.65 -6.00 9.68
N ALA A 139 -9.06 -7.16 9.18
CA ALA A 139 -8.79 -7.58 7.80
C ALA A 139 -9.56 -6.71 6.78
N LEU A 140 -10.85 -6.44 7.03
CA LEU A 140 -11.67 -5.56 6.18
C LEU A 140 -11.15 -4.12 6.18
N GLU A 141 -10.80 -3.58 7.36
CA GLU A 141 -10.17 -2.25 7.49
C GLU A 141 -8.84 -2.19 6.74
N ALA A 142 -8.01 -3.24 6.79
CA ALA A 142 -6.75 -3.30 6.06
C ALA A 142 -6.96 -3.33 4.54
N GLU A 143 -7.97 -4.07 4.06
CA GLU A 143 -8.36 -4.13 2.64
C GLU A 143 -8.88 -2.78 2.14
N GLU A 144 -9.78 -2.13 2.89
CA GLU A 144 -10.33 -0.81 2.55
C GLU A 144 -9.22 0.25 2.54
N ASN A 145 -8.34 0.26 3.54
CA ASN A 145 -7.18 1.16 3.57
C ASN A 145 -6.19 0.91 2.41
N ALA A 146 -6.00 -0.36 1.99
CA ALA A 146 -5.17 -0.68 0.83
C ALA A 146 -5.82 -0.19 -0.47
N ARG A 147 -7.14 -0.40 -0.63
CA ARG A 147 -7.92 0.09 -1.77
C ARG A 147 -7.91 1.62 -1.86
N GLN A 148 -8.06 2.32 -0.74
CA GLN A 148 -8.06 3.78 -0.72
C GLN A 148 -6.67 4.35 -1.08
N LYS A 149 -5.59 3.71 -0.61
CA LYS A 149 -4.21 4.08 -1.01
C LYS A 149 -3.96 3.83 -2.50
N ALA A 150 -4.47 2.74 -3.06
CA ALA A 150 -4.37 2.47 -4.49
C ALA A 150 -5.11 3.53 -5.33
N LEU A 151 -6.33 3.91 -4.93
CA LEU A 151 -7.11 4.94 -5.62
C LEU A 151 -6.49 6.34 -5.48
N GLU A 152 -5.87 6.67 -4.36
CA GLU A 152 -5.11 7.91 -4.19
C GLU A 152 -3.80 7.92 -5.00
N GLU A 153 -3.12 6.78 -5.11
CA GLU A 153 -1.96 6.60 -5.99
C GLU A 153 -2.35 6.78 -7.46
N GLU A 154 -3.45 6.17 -7.91
CA GLU A 154 -3.99 6.35 -9.27
C GLU A 154 -4.34 7.81 -9.55
N ARG A 155 -5.03 8.49 -8.61
CA ARG A 155 -5.33 9.93 -8.72
C ARG A 155 -4.06 10.75 -8.80
N ARG A 156 -3.03 10.45 -7.97
CA ARG A 156 -1.76 11.18 -8.00
C ARG A 156 -1.01 10.95 -9.32
N ILE A 157 -0.99 9.72 -9.85
CA ILE A 157 -0.40 9.42 -11.16
C ILE A 157 -1.15 10.16 -12.27
N GLU A 158 -2.48 10.29 -12.19
CA GLU A 158 -3.27 11.05 -13.16
C GLU A 158 -2.98 12.57 -13.05
N GLU A 159 -2.92 13.11 -11.83
CA GLU A 159 -2.56 14.51 -11.57
C GLU A 159 -1.12 14.82 -12.00
N GLU A 160 -0.17 13.91 -11.77
CA GLU A 160 1.23 13.99 -12.23
C GLU A 160 1.31 13.93 -13.76
N LYS A 161 0.53 13.06 -14.43
CA LYS A 161 0.42 13.04 -15.90
C LYS A 161 -0.19 14.33 -16.44
N LYS A 162 -1.25 14.87 -15.83
CA LYS A 162 -1.85 16.17 -16.20
C LYS A 162 -0.88 17.32 -15.95
N ALA A 163 -0.11 17.29 -14.86
CA ALA A 163 0.94 18.28 -14.57
C ALA A 163 2.12 18.18 -15.54
N ALA A 164 2.55 16.97 -15.92
CA ALA A 164 3.57 16.74 -16.93
C ALA A 164 3.10 17.22 -18.32
N SER A 165 1.84 16.95 -18.70
CA SER A 165 1.23 17.45 -19.93
C SER A 165 1.17 18.98 -19.96
N ARG A 166 0.77 19.63 -18.85
CA ARG A 166 0.80 21.09 -18.72
C ARG A 166 2.22 21.67 -18.74
N LYS A 167 3.21 20.94 -18.23
CA LYS A 167 4.63 21.37 -18.20
C LYS A 167 5.39 21.07 -19.50
N ALA A 168 4.87 20.17 -20.35
CA ALA A 168 5.40 19.91 -21.69
C ALA A 168 5.15 21.10 -22.62
N ILE A 169 4.04 21.81 -22.44
CA ILE A 169 3.70 23.01 -23.19
C ILE A 169 4.29 24.23 -22.47
N SER A 170 5.36 24.76 -23.06
CA SER A 170 5.96 26.05 -22.65
C SER A 170 4.95 27.19 -22.80
N ASP A 171 5.13 28.28 -22.05
CA ASP A 171 4.35 29.52 -22.24
C ASP A 171 4.42 30.00 -23.70
N ASP A 172 5.57 29.85 -24.36
CA ASP A 172 5.75 30.15 -25.79
C ASP A 172 4.87 29.26 -26.69
N ASP A 173 4.81 27.95 -26.39
CA ASP A 173 4.00 26.98 -27.12
C ASP A 173 2.50 27.26 -26.92
N TYR A 174 2.09 27.63 -25.71
CA TYR A 174 0.74 28.07 -25.41
C TYR A 174 0.36 29.35 -26.18
N GLN A 175 1.24 30.36 -26.24
CA GLN A 175 1.01 31.57 -27.06
C GLN A 175 0.94 31.25 -28.56
N VAL A 176 1.73 30.30 -29.06
CA VAL A 176 1.64 29.83 -30.45
C VAL A 176 0.31 29.11 -30.70
N LEU A 177 -0.13 28.22 -29.79
CA LEU A 177 -1.41 27.50 -29.88
C LEU A 177 -2.60 28.47 -29.95
N LEU A 178 -2.64 29.46 -29.05
CA LEU A 178 -3.67 30.49 -29.03
C LEU A 178 -3.75 31.26 -30.35
N ARG A 179 -2.61 31.66 -30.92
CA ARG A 179 -2.55 32.43 -32.17
C ARG A 179 -2.98 31.59 -33.37
N ILE A 180 -2.56 30.33 -33.46
CA ILE A 180 -2.93 29.50 -34.62
C ILE A 180 -4.41 29.12 -34.59
N VAL A 181 -4.97 28.79 -33.42
CA VAL A 181 -6.41 28.51 -33.28
C VAL A 181 -7.25 29.74 -33.60
N GLN A 182 -6.83 30.93 -33.15
CA GLN A 182 -7.50 32.19 -33.53
C GLN A 182 -7.43 32.47 -35.03
N ALA A 183 -6.33 32.11 -35.70
CA ALA A 183 -6.13 32.38 -37.12
C ALA A 183 -6.92 31.40 -38.02
N GLU A 184 -6.95 30.11 -37.68
CA GLU A 184 -7.61 29.05 -38.47
C GLU A 184 -9.10 28.90 -38.12
N ALA A 185 -9.47 29.06 -36.85
CA ALA A 185 -10.83 28.80 -36.33
C ALA A 185 -11.48 30.03 -35.65
N GLY A 186 -10.90 31.22 -35.76
CA GLY A 186 -11.40 32.42 -35.07
C GLY A 186 -12.85 32.82 -35.39
N VAL A 187 -13.35 32.43 -36.57
CA VAL A 187 -14.74 32.65 -37.03
C VAL A 187 -15.66 31.43 -36.84
N CYS A 188 -15.13 30.31 -36.34
CA CYS A 188 -15.91 29.12 -36.01
C CYS A 188 -16.54 29.23 -34.61
N ASP A 189 -17.39 28.27 -34.27
CA ASP A 189 -17.91 28.07 -32.92
C ASP A 189 -16.82 27.53 -31.98
N GLU A 190 -17.11 27.50 -30.67
CA GLU A 190 -16.25 26.91 -29.65
C GLU A 190 -15.78 25.49 -30.02
N LYS A 191 -16.69 24.64 -30.49
CA LYS A 191 -16.37 23.28 -30.92
C LYS A 191 -15.34 23.25 -32.05
N GLY A 192 -15.46 24.13 -33.04
CA GLY A 192 -14.50 24.28 -34.14
C GLY A 192 -13.13 24.77 -33.67
N LYS A 193 -13.08 25.67 -32.68
CA LYS A 193 -11.83 26.14 -32.05
C LYS A 193 -11.14 25.02 -31.27
N ILE A 194 -11.89 24.27 -30.46
CA ILE A 194 -11.42 23.09 -29.73
C ILE A 194 -10.90 22.03 -30.70
N LEU A 195 -11.65 21.73 -31.78
CA LEU A 195 -11.24 20.76 -32.79
C LEU A 195 -9.88 21.08 -33.44
N VAL A 196 -9.62 22.34 -33.81
CA VAL A 196 -8.32 22.74 -34.37
C VAL A 196 -7.21 22.67 -33.33
N ALA A 197 -7.48 23.07 -32.08
CA ALA A 197 -6.53 22.90 -30.98
C ALA A 197 -6.16 21.42 -30.79
N ASN A 198 -7.15 20.53 -30.83
CA ASN A 198 -6.96 19.09 -30.64
C ASN A 198 -6.15 18.45 -31.77
N VAL A 199 -6.33 18.87 -33.03
CA VAL A 199 -5.45 18.39 -34.12
C VAL A 199 -3.99 18.75 -33.85
N VAL A 200 -3.70 19.97 -33.38
CA VAL A 200 -2.32 20.38 -33.03
C VAL A 200 -1.79 19.55 -31.84
N LEU A 201 -2.60 19.35 -30.79
CA LEU A 201 -2.23 18.54 -29.63
C LEU A 201 -2.06 17.05 -29.96
N ASN A 202 -2.84 16.51 -30.90
CA ASN A 202 -2.75 15.13 -31.36
C ASN A 202 -1.48 14.90 -32.19
N ARG A 203 -1.07 15.89 -32.99
CA ARG A 203 0.23 15.87 -33.67
C ARG A 203 1.37 15.81 -32.65
N VAL A 204 1.38 16.69 -31.65
CA VAL A 204 2.40 16.68 -30.57
C VAL A 204 2.44 15.36 -29.78
N LYS A 205 1.32 14.61 -29.73
CA LYS A 205 1.23 13.27 -29.11
C LYS A 205 1.60 12.12 -30.07
N SER A 206 1.72 12.37 -31.37
CA SER A 206 1.97 11.36 -32.40
C SER A 206 3.45 11.28 -32.74
N GLN A 207 3.97 10.05 -32.89
CA GLN A 207 5.37 9.80 -33.26
C GLN A 207 5.71 10.22 -34.70
N GLU A 208 4.71 10.58 -35.50
CA GLU A 208 4.88 11.06 -36.89
C GLU A 208 5.21 12.56 -36.98
N PHE A 209 5.03 13.31 -35.89
CA PHE A 209 5.20 14.76 -35.85
C PHE A 209 6.16 15.18 -34.73
N PRO A 210 6.65 16.45 -34.74
CA PRO A 210 7.52 16.94 -33.68
C PRO A 210 6.86 17.04 -32.28
N ASP A 211 7.64 16.78 -31.23
CA ASP A 211 7.21 16.78 -29.82
C ASP A 211 6.88 18.16 -29.20
N SER A 212 6.66 19.22 -29.99
CA SER A 212 6.32 20.56 -29.47
C SER A 212 5.35 21.32 -30.36
N VAL A 213 4.50 22.16 -29.77
CA VAL A 213 3.48 22.92 -30.49
C VAL A 213 4.13 23.87 -31.48
N ARG A 214 5.20 24.57 -31.07
CA ARG A 214 5.95 25.44 -31.99
C ARG A 214 6.49 24.68 -33.18
N SER A 215 7.11 23.51 -33.01
CA SER A 215 7.62 22.76 -34.16
C SER A 215 6.48 22.27 -35.08
N VAL A 216 5.37 21.79 -34.52
CA VAL A 216 4.18 21.37 -35.31
C VAL A 216 3.54 22.53 -36.08
N VAL A 217 3.51 23.74 -35.51
CA VAL A 217 2.89 24.90 -36.15
C VAL A 217 3.81 25.55 -37.18
N TYR A 218 5.13 25.58 -36.94
CA TYR A 218 6.12 26.17 -37.86
C TYR A 218 6.67 25.18 -38.91
N GLU A 219 6.19 23.93 -38.93
CA GLU A 219 6.43 22.96 -39.99
C GLU A 219 6.02 23.54 -41.38
N PRO A 220 6.85 23.40 -42.43
CA PRO A 220 6.61 24.04 -43.72
C PRO A 220 5.26 23.68 -44.35
N SER A 221 4.50 24.70 -44.76
CA SER A 221 3.20 24.56 -45.44
C SER A 221 2.08 23.88 -44.66
N GLN A 222 2.23 23.64 -43.34
CA GLN A 222 1.14 23.07 -42.53
C GLN A 222 0.00 24.05 -42.27
N PHE A 223 0.34 25.32 -42.04
CA PHE A 223 -0.60 26.38 -41.68
C PHE A 223 -0.41 27.61 -42.56
N SER A 224 -1.50 28.14 -43.11
CA SER A 224 -1.46 29.33 -43.98
C SER A 224 -1.01 30.59 -43.23
N PRO A 225 -1.53 30.87 -42.01
CA PRO A 225 -1.18 32.05 -41.20
C PRO A 225 0.30 32.14 -40.77
N VAL A 226 1.04 31.03 -40.88
CA VAL A 226 2.47 30.99 -40.58
C VAL A 226 3.28 31.39 -41.82
N SER A 227 2.84 30.97 -43.00
CA SER A 227 3.51 31.24 -44.28
C SER A 227 3.32 32.69 -44.75
N ASP A 228 2.19 33.32 -44.43
CA ASP A 228 1.92 34.74 -44.70
C ASP A 228 2.37 35.68 -43.55
N GLY A 229 2.83 35.12 -42.42
CA GLY A 229 3.26 35.84 -41.23
C GLY A 229 2.15 36.47 -40.38
N SER A 230 0.88 36.34 -40.79
CA SER A 230 -0.29 36.94 -40.13
C SER A 230 -0.46 36.47 -38.69
N ILE A 231 -0.01 35.25 -38.34
CA ILE A 231 -0.01 34.68 -36.99
C ILE A 231 0.59 35.62 -35.91
N ASN A 232 1.54 36.49 -36.29
CA ASN A 232 2.17 37.44 -35.37
C ASN A 232 1.32 38.71 -35.11
N SER A 233 0.30 38.96 -35.94
CA SER A 233 -0.59 40.13 -35.89
C SER A 233 -1.99 39.83 -35.36
N VAL A 234 -2.33 38.54 -35.24
CA VAL A 234 -3.64 38.07 -34.80
C VAL A 234 -3.86 38.37 -33.31
N LYS A 235 -4.96 39.07 -33.01
CA LYS A 235 -5.43 39.32 -31.65
C LYS A 235 -6.33 38.17 -31.17
N VAL A 236 -5.83 37.37 -30.24
CA VAL A 236 -6.55 36.28 -29.58
C VAL A 236 -7.72 36.83 -28.76
N THR A 237 -8.92 36.26 -28.92
CA THR A 237 -10.10 36.56 -28.10
C THR A 237 -10.11 35.71 -26.82
N GLU A 238 -10.81 36.16 -25.77
CA GLU A 238 -10.94 35.37 -24.53
C GLU A 238 -11.64 34.02 -24.77
N GLU A 239 -12.65 33.99 -25.64
CA GLU A 239 -13.34 32.75 -26.08
C GLU A 239 -12.35 31.73 -26.66
N THR A 240 -11.39 32.16 -27.49
CA THR A 240 -10.35 31.27 -28.03
C THR A 240 -9.42 30.76 -26.92
N LYS A 241 -9.11 31.56 -25.91
CA LYS A 241 -8.31 31.09 -24.75
C LYS A 241 -9.07 30.04 -23.94
N GLU A 242 -10.35 30.26 -23.69
CA GLU A 242 -11.21 29.30 -22.99
C GLU A 242 -11.30 27.97 -23.75
N CYS A 243 -11.52 28.01 -25.07
CA CYS A 243 -11.51 26.84 -25.93
C CYS A 243 -10.17 26.09 -25.90
N VAL A 244 -9.04 26.80 -25.97
CA VAL A 244 -7.71 26.18 -25.91
C VAL A 244 -7.42 25.60 -24.52
N ASN A 245 -7.83 26.25 -23.43
CA ASN A 245 -7.69 25.70 -22.08
C ASN A 245 -8.51 24.42 -21.90
N ARG A 246 -9.75 24.37 -22.39
CA ARG A 246 -10.59 23.17 -22.41
C ARG A 246 -9.93 22.01 -23.17
N ALA A 247 -9.37 22.28 -24.35
CA ALA A 247 -8.58 21.31 -25.11
C ALA A 247 -7.34 20.79 -24.33
N LEU A 248 -6.64 21.67 -23.61
CA LEU A 248 -5.49 21.33 -22.76
C LEU A 248 -5.87 20.54 -21.50
N GLU A 249 -7.07 20.76 -20.96
CA GLU A 249 -7.65 20.02 -19.84
C GLU A 249 -8.11 18.60 -20.25
N GLY A 250 -8.28 18.36 -21.56
CA GLY A 250 -8.55 17.05 -22.14
C GLY A 250 -9.88 16.94 -22.91
N GLU A 251 -10.56 18.05 -23.20
CA GLU A 251 -11.82 18.05 -23.96
C GLU A 251 -11.56 17.73 -25.45
N ASP A 252 -11.72 16.45 -25.83
CA ASP A 252 -11.49 16.00 -27.21
C ASP A 252 -12.76 15.67 -28.02
N TYR A 253 -12.92 16.37 -29.15
CA TYR A 253 -13.95 16.12 -30.17
C TYR A 253 -13.40 15.58 -31.50
N SER A 254 -12.09 15.37 -31.61
CA SER A 254 -11.39 15.15 -32.89
C SER A 254 -11.42 13.71 -33.40
N ASP A 255 -11.88 12.74 -32.59
CA ASP A 255 -11.75 11.30 -32.84
C ASP A 255 -10.30 10.86 -33.21
N GLY A 256 -9.31 11.60 -32.71
CA GLY A 256 -7.90 11.39 -33.02
C GLY A 256 -7.48 11.89 -34.41
N ALA A 257 -8.16 12.91 -34.96
CA ALA A 257 -7.76 13.57 -36.20
C ALA A 257 -6.35 14.18 -36.10
N LEU A 258 -5.58 14.02 -37.18
CA LEU A 258 -4.25 14.58 -37.37
C LEU A 258 -4.22 15.65 -38.47
N TYR A 259 -5.28 15.75 -39.27
CA TYR A 259 -5.38 16.72 -40.36
C TYR A 259 -6.78 17.33 -40.42
N PHE A 260 -6.86 18.56 -40.91
CA PHE A 260 -8.12 19.18 -41.32
C PHE A 260 -7.93 19.94 -42.64
N MET A 261 -9.01 20.14 -43.40
CA MET A 261 -9.01 21.05 -44.54
C MET A 261 -10.35 21.76 -44.73
N ASN A 262 -10.30 22.98 -45.26
CA ASN A 262 -11.45 23.64 -45.86
C ASN A 262 -11.47 23.38 -47.36
N ARG A 263 -12.23 22.37 -47.80
CA ARG A 263 -12.30 21.93 -49.20
C ARG A 263 -12.63 23.06 -50.20
N ARG A 264 -13.28 24.15 -49.77
CA ARG A 264 -13.60 25.32 -50.61
C ARG A 264 -12.44 26.30 -50.78
N GLY A 265 -11.53 26.38 -49.79
CA GLY A 265 -10.31 27.19 -49.85
C GLY A 265 -9.09 26.44 -50.38
N SER A 266 -9.11 25.11 -50.32
CA SER A 266 -7.99 24.26 -50.72
C SER A 266 -7.82 24.12 -52.23
N ARG A 267 -6.57 24.11 -52.69
CA ARG A 267 -6.21 23.84 -54.09
C ARG A 267 -6.57 22.40 -54.47
N SER A 268 -7.07 22.16 -55.69
CA SER A 268 -7.53 20.84 -56.15
C SER A 268 -6.51 19.71 -55.95
N ARG A 269 -5.21 19.99 -56.07
CA ARG A 269 -4.14 19.01 -55.81
C ARG A 269 -4.04 18.61 -54.33
N ALA A 270 -4.25 19.54 -53.40
CA ALA A 270 -4.27 19.25 -51.98
C ALA A 270 -5.51 18.42 -51.63
N VAL A 271 -6.69 18.83 -52.13
CA VAL A 271 -7.94 18.07 -51.96
C VAL A 271 -7.79 16.62 -52.45
N SER A 272 -7.23 16.43 -53.66
CA SER A 272 -6.96 15.10 -54.21
C SER A 272 -5.97 14.27 -53.38
N TRP A 273 -5.03 14.91 -52.68
CA TRP A 273 -4.10 14.19 -51.78
C TRP A 273 -4.80 13.75 -50.50
N PHE A 274 -5.54 14.65 -49.84
CA PHE A 274 -6.37 14.33 -48.68
C PHE A 274 -7.33 13.15 -48.97
N ASP A 275 -8.05 13.21 -50.08
CA ASP A 275 -9.04 12.20 -50.48
C ASP A 275 -8.43 10.83 -50.84
N SER A 276 -7.11 10.72 -51.03
CA SER A 276 -6.43 9.49 -51.46
C SER A 276 -5.39 8.94 -50.49
N HIS A 277 -4.90 9.75 -49.54
CA HIS A 277 -3.85 9.36 -48.59
C HIS A 277 -4.33 9.34 -47.14
N LEU A 278 -5.46 9.97 -46.81
CA LEU A 278 -5.96 10.10 -45.44
C LEU A 278 -7.36 9.49 -45.28
N THR A 279 -7.67 9.05 -44.07
CA THR A 279 -8.99 8.53 -43.70
C THR A 279 -9.88 9.69 -43.29
N TYR A 280 -10.95 9.96 -44.04
CA TYR A 280 -11.99 10.91 -43.62
C TYR A 280 -12.69 10.42 -42.35
N LEU A 281 -12.79 11.30 -41.35
CA LEU A 281 -13.52 11.03 -40.10
C LEU A 281 -14.90 11.68 -40.13
N PHE A 282 -14.94 13.02 -40.11
CA PHE A 282 -16.17 13.80 -40.11
C PHE A 282 -15.94 15.23 -40.60
N ARG A 283 -17.02 16.00 -40.72
CA ARG A 283 -17.00 17.42 -41.06
C ARG A 283 -17.71 18.23 -39.98
N HIS A 284 -17.06 19.29 -39.51
CA HIS A 284 -17.66 20.30 -38.63
C HIS A 284 -17.59 21.67 -39.30
N GLN A 285 -18.74 22.30 -39.52
CA GLN A 285 -18.89 23.51 -40.34
C GLN A 285 -18.20 23.40 -41.72
N ASN A 286 -17.18 24.23 -41.97
CA ASN A 286 -16.39 24.26 -43.21
C ASN A 286 -15.11 23.41 -43.15
N HIS A 287 -14.82 22.76 -42.02
CA HIS A 287 -13.63 21.94 -41.81
C HIS A 287 -13.96 20.45 -41.86
N GLU A 288 -13.31 19.74 -42.77
CA GLU A 288 -13.32 18.28 -42.85
C GLU A 288 -12.07 17.76 -42.13
N PHE A 289 -12.23 16.75 -41.28
CA PHE A 289 -11.20 16.19 -40.39
C PHE A 289 -10.82 14.78 -40.82
N PHE A 290 -9.51 14.48 -40.73
CA PHE A 290 -8.92 13.26 -41.26
C PHE A 290 -7.83 12.71 -40.34
N LYS A 291 -7.54 11.42 -40.51
CA LYS A 291 -6.46 10.68 -39.86
C LYS A 291 -5.61 9.95 -40.89
#